data_AF-A0A1U8PQI5-F1
#
_entry.id   AF-A0A1U8PQI5-F1
#
_cell.length_a   1.000
_cell.length_b   1.000
_cell.length_c   1.000
_cell.angle_alpha   90.00
_cell.angle_beta   90.00
_cell.angle_gamma   90.00
#
_symmetry.space_group_name_H-M   'P 1'
#
loop_
_entity.id
_entity.type
_entity.pdbx_description
1 polymer ?
#
loop_
_entity_poly.entity_id
_entity_poly.type
_entity_poly.pdbx_seq_one_letter_code
_entity_poly.pdbx_strand_id
1 'polypeptide(L)'
;MAVPVAKLLISLKLYLLSGIHRQKEIRQSTKMAESLASAAVENVTNQAMECASPYLRYFFCYGQIVQDFTNQRNALKLRKQRVDTRVDEASRQIEVIYEDVEDWLKRAEKELEQTQNLQDEIDRVKCFKWCPQWGWRYCLSKKLAEKTPIISDLLQTSNFAQVGYRGSLQGIEFITSTHFMDSKSSKSALNQIMEAMKAVNMIGL
;
A
#
# COMPACT_ATOMS: atom_id res chain seq x y z
N MET A 1 27.65 -49.34 64.11
CA MET A 1 28.65 -48.97 63.08
C MET A 1 27.98 -48.30 61.86
N ALA A 2 27.39 -47.11 61.98
CA ALA A 2 26.59 -46.49 60.89
C ALA A 2 27.08 -45.10 60.40
N VAL A 3 28.14 -44.55 61.00
CA VAL A 3 28.62 -43.17 60.76
C VAL A 3 29.43 -42.95 59.45
N PRO A 4 30.18 -43.93 58.89
CA PRO A 4 31.03 -43.69 57.70
C PRO A 4 30.24 -43.47 56.40
N VAL A 5 29.15 -44.20 56.21
CA VAL A 5 28.37 -44.20 54.96
C VAL A 5 27.63 -42.87 54.78
N ALA A 6 27.08 -42.31 55.86
CA ALA A 6 26.39 -41.02 55.82
C ALA A 6 27.33 -39.86 55.42
N LYS A 7 28.58 -39.85 55.92
CA LYS A 7 29.59 -38.84 55.53
C LYS A 7 29.97 -38.93 54.05
N LEU A 8 30.14 -40.14 53.52
CA LEU A 8 30.44 -40.35 52.10
C LEU A 8 29.28 -39.91 51.19
N LEU A 9 28.04 -40.22 51.57
CA LEU A 9 26.86 -39.79 50.83
C LEU A 9 26.67 -38.28 50.81
N ILE A 10 26.93 -37.59 51.94
CA ILE A 10 26.88 -36.12 52.01
C ILE A 10 27.95 -35.51 51.11
N SER A 11 29.18 -36.03 51.16
CA SER A 11 30.29 -35.56 50.33
C SER A 11 30.01 -35.74 48.83
N LEU A 12 29.49 -36.92 48.43
CA LEU A 12 29.08 -37.18 47.04
C LEU A 12 27.95 -36.25 46.58
N LYS A 13 26.95 -36.00 47.45
CA LYS A 13 25.83 -35.11 47.14
C LYS A 13 26.29 -33.65 46.97
N LEU A 14 27.21 -33.18 47.81
CA LEU A 14 27.83 -31.86 47.68
C LEU A 14 28.65 -31.75 46.37
N TYR A 15 29.42 -32.78 46.03
CA TYR A 15 30.17 -32.82 44.77
C TYR A 15 29.24 -32.76 43.55
N LEU A 16 28.17 -33.57 43.54
CA LEU A 16 27.16 -33.55 42.47
C LEU A 16 26.44 -32.21 42.37
N LEU A 17 26.01 -31.62 43.50
CA LEU A 17 25.37 -30.30 43.52
C LEU A 17 26.30 -29.21 43.00
N SER A 18 27.59 -29.24 43.39
CA SER A 18 28.60 -28.31 42.88
C SER A 18 28.83 -28.46 41.37
N GLY A 19 28.79 -29.70 40.86
CA GLY A 19 28.88 -29.99 39.43
C GLY A 19 27.67 -29.47 38.66
N ILE A 20 26.46 -29.67 39.18
CA ILE A 20 25.22 -29.15 38.58
C ILE A 20 25.19 -27.63 38.58
N HIS A 21 25.64 -26.99 39.67
CA HIS A 21 25.72 -25.54 39.77
C HIS A 21 26.70 -24.97 38.74
N ARG A 22 27.91 -25.53 38.68
CA ARG A 22 28.93 -25.15 37.68
C ARG A 22 28.44 -25.36 36.25
N GLN A 23 27.71 -26.44 35.96
CA GLN A 23 27.17 -26.69 34.63
C GLN A 23 26.07 -25.68 34.24
N LYS A 24 25.21 -25.28 35.19
CA LYS A 24 24.22 -24.22 34.97
C LYS A 24 24.88 -22.88 34.66
N GLU A 25 25.94 -22.54 35.38
CA GLU A 25 26.69 -21.31 35.20
C GLU A 25 27.38 -21.27 33.82
N ILE A 26 28.05 -22.36 33.43
CA ILE A 26 28.63 -22.52 32.09
C ILE A 26 27.54 -22.35 31.03
N ARG A 27 26.41 -23.03 31.16
CA ARG A 27 25.30 -22.93 30.20
C ARG A 27 24.72 -21.53 30.08
N GLN A 28 24.67 -20.77 31.18
CA GLN A 28 24.22 -19.39 31.14
C GLN A 28 25.24 -18.49 30.44
N SER A 29 26.54 -18.69 30.73
CA SER A 29 27.62 -17.96 30.07
C SER A 29 27.65 -18.19 28.56
N THR A 30 27.43 -19.44 28.10
CA THR A 30 27.40 -19.75 26.66
C THR A 30 26.20 -19.13 25.96
N LYS A 31 25.01 -19.16 26.57
CA LYS A 31 23.82 -18.50 26.02
C LYS A 31 23.99 -16.99 25.87
N MET A 32 24.60 -16.34 26.86
CA MET A 32 24.91 -14.91 26.77
C MET A 32 25.91 -14.63 25.65
N ALA A 33 26.95 -15.45 25.52
CA ALA A 33 27.92 -15.32 24.42
C ALA A 33 27.27 -15.50 23.03
N GLU A 34 26.38 -16.48 22.86
CA GLU A 34 25.61 -16.68 21.62
C GLU A 34 24.72 -15.47 21.30
N SER A 35 24.03 -14.92 22.31
CA SER A 35 23.17 -13.74 22.11
C SER A 35 23.97 -12.50 21.71
N LEU A 36 25.14 -12.28 22.32
CA LEU A 36 26.03 -11.17 21.97
C LEU A 36 26.63 -11.34 20.57
N ALA A 37 26.99 -12.56 20.20
CA ALA A 37 27.47 -12.87 18.85
C ALA A 37 26.37 -12.59 17.80
N SER A 38 25.13 -13.00 18.06
CA SER A 38 24.00 -12.72 17.17
C SER A 38 23.73 -11.22 17.05
N ALA A 39 23.71 -10.49 18.16
CA ALA A 39 23.52 -9.05 18.17
C ALA A 39 24.65 -8.29 17.45
N ALA A 40 25.90 -8.75 17.60
CA ALA A 40 27.04 -8.19 16.89
C ALA A 40 26.96 -8.44 15.38
N VAL A 41 26.57 -9.65 14.96
CA VAL A 41 26.33 -9.97 13.54
C VAL A 41 25.22 -9.08 12.98
N GLU A 42 24.10 -8.96 13.68
CA GLU A 42 22.98 -8.12 13.25
C GLU A 42 23.39 -6.65 13.12
N ASN A 43 24.11 -6.10 14.11
CA ASN A 43 24.62 -4.74 14.07
C ASN A 43 25.61 -4.52 12.93
N VAL A 44 26.54 -5.45 12.69
CA VAL A 44 27.48 -5.38 11.57
C VAL A 44 26.75 -5.46 10.23
N THR A 45 25.71 -6.29 10.11
CA THR A 45 24.90 -6.35 8.87
C THR A 45 24.10 -5.07 8.64
N ASN A 46 23.52 -4.49 9.70
CA ASN A 46 22.77 -3.24 9.63
C ASN A 46 23.70 -2.08 9.30
N GLN A 47 24.86 -2.01 9.95
CA GLN A 47 25.87 -0.99 9.70
C GLN A 47 26.53 -1.17 8.33
N ALA A 48 26.75 -2.39 7.84
CA ALA A 48 27.21 -2.62 6.48
C ALA A 48 26.15 -2.22 5.43
N MET A 49 24.85 -2.37 5.76
CA MET A 49 23.75 -1.86 4.94
C MET A 49 23.66 -0.33 4.97
N GLU A 50 23.97 0.32 6.09
CA GLU A 50 24.02 1.79 6.22
C GLU A 50 25.30 2.42 5.64
N CYS A 51 26.46 1.75 5.79
CA CYS A 51 27.76 2.18 5.28
C CYS A 51 28.00 1.77 3.82
N ALA A 52 27.12 0.98 3.22
CA ALA A 52 27.13 0.73 1.79
C ALA A 52 26.89 2.07 1.08
N SER A 53 27.96 2.61 0.49
CA SER A 53 27.85 3.63 -0.56
C SER A 53 26.64 3.32 -1.46
N PRO A 54 25.84 4.31 -1.92
CA PRO A 54 24.65 4.05 -2.75
C PRO A 54 24.92 3.05 -3.89
N TYR A 55 26.14 3.09 -4.43
CA TYR A 55 26.68 2.14 -5.40
C TYR A 55 26.70 0.68 -4.90
N LEU A 56 27.19 0.41 -3.70
CA LEU A 56 27.24 -0.93 -3.10
C LEU A 56 25.84 -1.47 -2.78
N ARG A 57 24.89 -0.59 -2.41
CA ARG A 57 23.50 -0.98 -2.17
C ARG A 57 22.86 -1.60 -3.42
N TYR A 58 23.09 -1.03 -4.60
CA TYR A 58 22.59 -1.61 -5.86
C TYR A 58 23.18 -2.98 -6.20
N PHE A 59 24.36 -3.32 -5.66
CA PHE A 59 24.96 -4.64 -5.81
C PHE A 59 24.43 -5.65 -4.79
N PHE A 60 24.52 -5.32 -3.51
CA PHE A 60 24.29 -6.28 -2.42
C PHE A 60 22.83 -6.38 -1.98
N CYS A 61 22.02 -5.34 -2.19
CA CYS A 61 20.61 -5.29 -1.79
C CYS A 61 19.64 -5.56 -2.95
N TYR A 62 20.08 -6.18 -4.05
CA TYR A 62 19.23 -6.47 -5.23
C TYR A 62 17.87 -7.08 -4.85
N GLY A 63 17.87 -8.10 -3.99
CA GLY A 63 16.65 -8.77 -3.57
C GLY A 63 15.66 -7.85 -2.86
N GLN A 64 16.15 -7.01 -1.94
CA GLN A 64 15.32 -6.04 -1.22
C GLN A 64 14.77 -4.96 -2.17
N ILE A 65 15.60 -4.44 -3.09
CA ILE A 65 15.19 -3.43 -4.07
C ILE A 65 14.11 -3.98 -5.01
N VAL A 66 14.29 -5.20 -5.52
CA VAL A 66 13.30 -5.89 -6.36
C VAL A 66 11.99 -6.09 -5.61
N GLN A 67 12.06 -6.55 -4.36
CA GLN A 67 10.88 -6.79 -3.54
C GLN A 67 10.12 -5.49 -3.27
N ASP A 68 10.81 -4.43 -2.87
CA ASP A 68 10.20 -3.12 -2.58
C ASP A 68 9.51 -2.54 -3.83
N PHE A 69 10.23 -2.49 -4.96
CA PHE A 69 9.65 -2.05 -6.23
C PHE A 69 8.41 -2.89 -6.63
N THR A 70 8.51 -4.21 -6.56
CA THR A 70 7.41 -5.11 -6.95
C THR A 70 6.18 -4.88 -6.06
N ASN A 71 6.39 -4.73 -4.76
CA ASN A 71 5.32 -4.48 -3.80
C ASN A 71 4.65 -3.12 -4.05
N GLN A 72 5.43 -2.06 -4.23
CA GLN A 72 4.89 -0.72 -4.49
C GLN A 72 4.14 -0.66 -5.83
N ARG A 73 4.70 -1.25 -6.90
CA ARG A 73 4.03 -1.32 -8.20
C ARG A 73 2.69 -2.08 -8.11
N ASN A 74 2.67 -3.21 -7.42
CA ASN A 74 1.43 -3.97 -7.21
C ASN A 74 0.40 -3.19 -6.38
N ALA A 75 0.87 -2.47 -5.34
CA ALA A 75 0.01 -1.59 -4.57
C ALA A 75 -0.57 -0.46 -5.44
N LEU A 76 0.22 0.13 -6.35
CA LEU A 76 -0.26 1.15 -7.29
C LEU A 76 -1.29 0.59 -8.25
N LYS A 77 -1.07 -0.61 -8.81
CA LYS A 77 -2.04 -1.30 -9.67
C LYS A 77 -3.39 -1.51 -8.98
N LEU A 78 -3.36 -2.04 -7.75
CA LEU A 78 -4.57 -2.24 -6.94
C LEU A 78 -5.24 -0.92 -6.55
N ARG A 79 -4.44 0.12 -6.26
CA ARG A 79 -4.96 1.45 -5.93
C ARG A 79 -5.67 2.05 -7.13
N LYS A 80 -5.04 2.02 -8.30
CA LYS A 80 -5.59 2.48 -9.57
C LYS A 80 -6.93 1.83 -9.86
N GLN A 81 -6.98 0.49 -9.82
CA GLN A 81 -8.22 -0.27 -10.02
C GLN A 81 -9.36 0.21 -9.09
N ARG A 82 -9.04 0.51 -7.84
CA ARG A 82 -10.02 0.98 -6.85
C ARG A 82 -10.52 2.39 -7.15
N VAL A 83 -9.65 3.28 -7.62
CA VAL A 83 -10.01 4.64 -8.05
C VAL A 83 -10.83 4.59 -9.34
N ASP A 84 -10.42 3.79 -10.33
CA ASP A 84 -11.18 3.53 -11.57
C ASP A 84 -12.62 3.09 -11.23
N THR A 85 -12.78 2.13 -10.31
CA THR A 85 -14.11 1.65 -9.88
C THR A 85 -14.99 2.77 -9.29
N ARG A 86 -14.39 3.68 -8.51
CA ARG A 86 -15.12 4.83 -7.95
C ARG A 86 -15.49 5.85 -9.02
N VAL A 87 -14.60 6.08 -9.98
CA VAL A 87 -14.85 6.97 -11.13
C VAL A 87 -15.97 6.41 -12.00
N ASP A 88 -16.02 5.10 -12.23
CA ASP A 88 -17.11 4.44 -12.94
C ASP A 88 -18.45 4.62 -12.20
N GLU A 89 -18.45 4.50 -10.87
CA GLU A 89 -19.64 4.73 -10.03
C GLU A 89 -20.13 6.19 -10.10
N ALA A 90 -19.22 7.15 -9.94
CA ALA A 90 -19.52 8.58 -10.04
C ALA A 90 -20.05 8.94 -11.44
N SER A 91 -19.45 8.38 -12.49
CA SER A 91 -19.91 8.55 -13.87
C SER A 91 -21.33 8.03 -14.08
N ARG A 92 -21.68 6.87 -13.49
CA ARG A 92 -23.06 6.33 -13.51
C ARG A 92 -24.06 7.22 -12.76
N GLN A 93 -23.59 7.99 -11.79
CA GLN A 93 -24.38 8.98 -11.06
C GLN A 93 -24.42 10.35 -11.75
N ILE A 94 -23.83 10.48 -12.95
CA ILE A 94 -23.76 11.74 -13.72
C ILE A 94 -23.01 12.81 -12.91
N GLU A 95 -22.02 12.39 -12.12
CA GLU A 95 -21.09 13.30 -11.48
C GLU A 95 -20.00 13.72 -12.47
N VAL A 96 -19.53 14.95 -12.31
CA VAL A 96 -18.32 15.45 -12.99
C VAL A 96 -17.13 15.01 -12.16
N ILE A 97 -16.19 14.30 -12.77
CA ILE A 97 -14.97 13.81 -12.11
C ILE A 97 -14.02 14.98 -11.86
N TYR A 98 -13.37 15.00 -10.69
CA TYR A 98 -12.38 16.03 -10.41
C TYR A 98 -11.13 15.86 -11.28
N GLU A 99 -10.58 16.98 -11.76
CA GLU A 99 -9.42 16.98 -12.65
C GLU A 99 -8.16 16.34 -12.02
N ASP A 100 -7.98 16.49 -10.70
CA ASP A 100 -6.86 15.89 -9.98
C ASP A 100 -6.94 14.35 -9.93
N VAL A 101 -8.15 13.80 -9.85
CA VAL A 101 -8.40 12.35 -9.94
C VAL A 101 -8.04 11.84 -11.33
N GLU A 102 -8.48 12.54 -12.38
CA GLU A 102 -8.15 12.16 -13.77
C GLU A 102 -6.65 12.22 -14.03
N ASP A 103 -5.98 13.30 -13.60
CA ASP A 103 -4.54 13.46 -13.78
C ASP A 103 -3.77 12.39 -12.99
N TRP A 104 -4.20 12.08 -11.77
CA TRP A 104 -3.63 10.99 -10.98
C TRP A 104 -3.76 9.64 -11.70
N LEU A 105 -4.94 9.31 -12.25
CA LEU A 105 -5.15 8.08 -13.01
C LEU A 105 -4.25 7.99 -14.26
N LYS A 106 -4.11 9.09 -15.00
CA LYS A 106 -3.22 9.18 -16.18
C LYS A 106 -1.76 8.94 -15.79
N ARG A 107 -1.28 9.56 -14.70
CA ARG A 107 0.08 9.36 -14.20
C ARG A 107 0.30 7.93 -13.70
N ALA A 108 -0.67 7.36 -12.98
CA ALA A 108 -0.60 5.99 -12.49
C ALA A 108 -0.53 4.97 -13.63
N GLU A 109 -1.36 5.11 -14.68
CA GLU A 109 -1.30 4.24 -15.86
C GLU A 109 0.05 4.34 -16.55
N LYS A 110 0.50 5.57 -16.83
CA LYS A 110 1.78 5.83 -17.49
C LYS A 110 2.95 5.20 -16.72
N GLU A 111 3.00 5.33 -15.40
CA GLU A 111 4.07 4.72 -14.60
C GLU A 111 3.98 3.19 -14.59
N LEU A 112 2.79 2.59 -14.56
CA LEU A 112 2.63 1.14 -14.67
C LEU A 112 3.10 0.61 -16.04
N GLU A 113 2.76 1.30 -17.13
CA GLU A 113 3.23 0.98 -18.48
C GLU A 113 4.75 1.11 -18.58
N GLN A 114 5.30 2.26 -18.20
CA GLN A 114 6.74 2.55 -18.29
C GLN A 114 7.60 1.58 -17.48
N THR A 115 7.05 1.05 -16.40
CA THR A 115 7.77 0.12 -15.54
C THR A 115 7.55 -1.34 -15.93
N GLN A 116 6.64 -1.67 -16.86
CA GLN A 116 6.32 -3.05 -17.26
C GLN A 116 7.55 -3.81 -17.74
N ASN A 117 8.39 -3.18 -18.56
CA ASN A 117 9.65 -3.76 -19.01
C ASN A 117 10.60 -4.17 -17.86
N LEU A 118 10.64 -3.40 -16.77
CA LEU A 118 11.44 -3.69 -15.58
C LEU A 118 10.90 -4.92 -14.84
N GLN A 119 9.57 -5.06 -14.77
CA GLN A 119 8.94 -6.24 -14.19
C GLN A 119 9.22 -7.49 -15.03
N ASP A 120 9.08 -7.39 -16.35
CA ASP A 120 9.40 -8.48 -17.26
C ASP A 120 10.89 -8.87 -17.15
N GLU A 121 11.76 -7.89 -16.96
CA GLU A 121 13.21 -8.08 -16.77
C GLU A 121 13.54 -8.79 -15.45
N ILE A 122 12.84 -8.45 -14.35
CA ILE A 122 12.91 -9.18 -13.07
C ILE A 122 12.47 -10.63 -13.26
N ASP A 123 11.33 -10.86 -13.93
CA ASP A 123 10.73 -12.19 -14.05
C ASP A 123 11.53 -13.11 -14.98
N ARG A 124 12.19 -12.56 -16.01
CA ARG A 124 13.17 -13.31 -16.82
C ARG A 124 14.30 -13.88 -15.96
N VAL A 125 14.79 -13.13 -14.97
CA VAL A 125 15.92 -13.59 -14.14
C VAL A 125 15.55 -14.57 -13.04
N LYS A 126 14.29 -14.58 -12.57
CA LYS A 126 13.81 -15.69 -11.73
C LYS A 126 13.96 -17.06 -12.43
N CYS A 127 13.90 -17.07 -13.77
CA CYS A 127 14.00 -18.30 -14.57
C CYS A 127 15.46 -18.71 -14.90
N PHE A 128 16.44 -17.82 -14.77
CA PHE A 128 17.85 -18.14 -15.02
C PHE A 128 18.63 -18.37 -13.71
N LYS A 129 18.67 -19.63 -13.25
CA LYS A 129 19.39 -20.02 -12.02
C LYS A 129 20.92 -19.83 -12.08
N TRP A 130 21.49 -19.57 -13.26
CA TRP A 130 22.93 -19.68 -13.49
C TRP A 130 23.52 -18.52 -14.32
N CYS A 131 23.22 -17.26 -13.97
CA CYS A 131 23.88 -16.13 -14.63
C CYS A 131 24.43 -15.12 -13.60
N PRO A 132 25.77 -15.03 -13.41
CA PRO A 132 26.38 -14.01 -12.57
C PRO A 132 26.53 -12.72 -13.38
N GLN A 133 25.43 -12.12 -13.84
CA GLN A 133 25.51 -10.76 -14.41
C GLN A 133 25.41 -9.72 -13.29
N TRP A 134 26.49 -9.58 -12.53
CA TRP A 134 26.62 -8.57 -11.47
C TRP A 134 26.39 -7.14 -11.99
N GLY A 135 26.92 -6.83 -13.18
CA GLY A 135 26.69 -5.54 -13.84
C GLY A 135 25.24 -5.31 -14.25
N TRP A 136 24.55 -6.35 -14.71
CA TRP A 136 23.12 -6.26 -15.03
C TRP A 136 22.27 -6.07 -13.77
N ARG A 137 22.55 -6.81 -12.68
CA ARG A 137 21.85 -6.63 -11.39
C ARG A 137 22.00 -5.23 -10.85
N TYR A 138 23.20 -4.66 -10.98
CA TYR A 138 23.46 -3.28 -10.62
C TYR A 138 22.62 -2.30 -11.45
N CYS A 139 22.67 -2.41 -12.78
CA CYS A 139 21.90 -1.55 -13.68
C CYS A 139 20.40 -1.64 -13.44
N LEU A 140 19.87 -2.85 -13.24
CA LEU A 140 18.47 -3.06 -12.93
C LEU A 140 18.12 -2.48 -11.56
N SER A 141 18.88 -2.79 -10.51
CA SER A 141 18.65 -2.25 -9.16
C SER A 141 18.60 -0.73 -9.15
N LYS A 142 19.49 -0.08 -9.92
CA LYS A 142 19.50 1.38 -10.03
C LYS A 142 18.20 1.90 -10.65
N LYS A 143 17.76 1.34 -11.78
CA LYS A 143 16.49 1.72 -12.43
C LYS A 143 15.29 1.49 -11.52
N LEU A 144 15.26 0.37 -10.80
CA LEU A 144 14.19 0.06 -9.85
C LEU A 144 14.16 1.10 -8.73
N ALA A 145 15.30 1.38 -8.10
CA ALA A 145 15.41 2.35 -7.03
C ALA A 145 15.09 3.79 -7.47
N GLU A 146 15.30 4.13 -8.75
CA GLU A 146 14.88 5.43 -9.33
C GLU A 146 13.35 5.50 -9.50
N LYS A 147 12.69 4.40 -9.90
CA LYS A 147 11.23 4.36 -10.13
C LYS A 147 10.41 4.20 -8.85
N THR A 148 10.92 3.47 -7.86
CA THR A 148 10.26 3.25 -6.57
C THR A 148 9.73 4.54 -5.92
N PRO A 149 10.51 5.62 -5.71
CA PRO A 149 9.99 6.84 -5.06
C PRO A 149 8.87 7.52 -5.85
N ILE A 150 8.88 7.44 -7.18
CA ILE A 150 7.81 7.99 -8.04
C ILE A 150 6.49 7.23 -7.79
N ILE A 151 6.56 5.90 -7.72
CA ILE A 151 5.40 5.06 -7.39
C ILE A 151 4.92 5.35 -5.95
N SER A 152 5.86 5.54 -5.02
CA SER A 152 5.54 5.89 -3.63
C SER A 152 4.77 7.21 -3.52
N ASP A 153 5.19 8.24 -4.26
CA ASP A 153 4.52 9.54 -4.30
C ASP A 153 3.10 9.43 -4.87
N LEU A 154 2.92 8.66 -5.95
CA LEU A 154 1.59 8.36 -6.49
C LEU A 154 0.71 7.64 -5.46
N LEU A 155 1.26 6.72 -4.68
CA LEU A 155 0.52 6.04 -3.62
C LEU A 155 0.10 7.00 -2.50
N GLN A 156 0.96 7.93 -2.10
CA GLN A 156 0.64 8.93 -1.07
C GLN A 156 -0.47 9.87 -1.50
N THR A 157 -0.47 10.29 -2.77
CA THR A 157 -1.45 11.24 -3.34
C THR A 157 -2.76 10.61 -3.79
N SER A 158 -2.93 9.30 -3.62
CA SER A 158 -4.09 8.54 -4.14
C SER A 158 -5.32 8.50 -3.23
N ASN A 159 -5.30 9.18 -2.09
CA ASN A 159 -6.37 9.14 -1.09
C ASN A 159 -7.43 10.20 -1.40
N PHE A 160 -8.31 9.91 -2.35
CA PHE A 160 -9.46 10.76 -2.67
C PHE A 160 -10.64 10.45 -1.74
N ALA A 161 -11.12 11.47 -1.02
CA ALA A 161 -12.33 11.37 -0.21
C ALA A 161 -13.59 11.23 -1.08
N GLN A 162 -13.62 11.98 -2.18
CA GLN A 162 -14.64 11.92 -3.23
C GLN A 162 -13.93 12.00 -4.58
N VAL A 163 -14.49 11.37 -5.62
CA VAL A 163 -13.87 11.34 -6.96
C VAL A 163 -14.56 12.23 -7.98
N GLY A 164 -15.78 12.68 -7.68
CA GLY A 164 -16.53 13.61 -8.51
C GLY A 164 -17.46 14.47 -7.68
N TYR A 165 -18.24 15.31 -8.33
CA TYR A 165 -19.28 16.10 -7.70
C TYR A 165 -20.50 16.13 -8.60
N ARG A 166 -21.68 16.32 -8.00
CA ARG A 166 -22.89 16.59 -8.78
C ARG A 166 -22.68 17.89 -9.54
N GLY A 167 -22.57 17.80 -10.86
CA GLY A 167 -22.55 18.96 -11.74
C GLY A 167 -23.79 19.82 -11.52
N SER A 168 -23.71 21.12 -11.84
CA SER A 168 -24.93 21.92 -11.96
C SER A 168 -25.87 21.19 -12.89
N LEU A 169 -27.12 20.93 -12.48
CA LEU A 169 -28.16 20.51 -13.42
C LEU A 169 -28.08 21.52 -14.55
N GLN A 170 -27.58 21.11 -15.72
CA GLN A 170 -27.76 21.90 -16.92
C GLN A 170 -29.26 21.95 -17.03
N GLY A 171 -29.81 23.12 -16.68
CA GLY A 171 -31.22 23.27 -16.38
C GLY A 171 -31.96 22.55 -17.48
N ILE A 172 -32.93 21.71 -17.10
CA ILE A 172 -33.93 21.28 -18.07
C ILE A 172 -34.35 22.60 -18.66
N GLU A 173 -33.91 22.87 -19.89
CA GLU A 173 -34.29 24.07 -20.59
C GLU A 173 -35.77 23.81 -20.72
N PHE A 174 -36.55 24.42 -19.82
CA PHE A 174 -37.98 24.35 -19.88
C PHE A 174 -38.21 24.83 -21.30
N ILE A 175 -38.60 23.90 -22.18
CA ILE A 175 -38.87 24.21 -23.56
C ILE A 175 -39.95 25.27 -23.43
N THR A 176 -39.56 26.53 -23.51
CA THR A 176 -40.51 27.62 -23.47
C THR A 176 -41.38 27.32 -24.65
N SER A 177 -42.68 27.21 -24.39
CA SER A 177 -43.67 26.65 -25.30
C SER A 177 -43.95 27.59 -26.48
N THR A 178 -42.93 28.22 -27.05
CA THR A 178 -42.98 29.17 -28.17
C THR A 178 -43.61 28.53 -29.41
N HIS A 179 -43.60 27.19 -29.51
CA HIS A 179 -44.30 26.43 -30.56
C HIS A 179 -45.60 25.75 -30.12
N PHE A 180 -46.00 25.87 -28.85
CA PHE A 180 -47.29 25.36 -28.38
C PHE A 180 -48.32 26.47 -28.56
N MET A 181 -49.28 26.28 -29.49
CA MET A 181 -50.41 27.21 -29.57
C MET A 181 -51.25 27.10 -28.30
N ASP A 182 -51.27 28.18 -27.53
CA ASP A 182 -52.17 28.33 -26.39
C ASP A 182 -53.64 28.20 -26.84
N SER A 183 -54.23 27.02 -26.65
CA SER A 183 -55.67 26.86 -26.82
C SER A 183 -56.42 27.48 -25.63
N LYS A 184 -57.67 27.93 -25.85
CA LYS A 184 -58.55 28.36 -24.74
C LYS A 184 -58.70 27.28 -23.67
N SER A 185 -58.73 26.01 -24.07
CA SER A 185 -58.81 24.86 -23.16
C SER A 185 -57.58 24.76 -22.28
N SER A 186 -56.38 24.85 -22.87
CA SER A 186 -55.10 24.79 -22.16
C SER A 186 -54.96 25.92 -21.13
N LYS A 187 -55.36 27.15 -21.48
CA LYS A 187 -55.38 28.29 -20.55
C LYS A 187 -56.37 28.10 -19.40
N SER A 188 -57.55 27.57 -19.68
CA SER A 188 -58.56 27.26 -18.67
C SER A 188 -58.06 26.20 -17.68
N ALA A 189 -57.46 25.11 -18.18
CA ALA A 189 -56.90 24.05 -17.36
C ALA A 189 -55.76 24.56 -16.46
N LEU A 190 -54.86 25.39 -17.00
CA LEU A 190 -53.76 25.99 -16.22
C LEU A 190 -54.32 26.91 -15.12
N ASN A 191 -55.31 27.74 -15.42
CA ASN A 191 -55.98 28.57 -14.41
C ASN A 191 -56.65 27.74 -13.31
N GLN A 192 -57.33 26.64 -13.67
CA GLN A 192 -57.92 25.73 -12.68
C GLN A 192 -56.86 25.11 -11.75
N ILE A 193 -55.72 24.69 -12.30
CA ILE A 193 -54.60 24.16 -11.51
C ILE A 193 -54.03 25.25 -10.58
N MET A 194 -53.81 26.46 -11.08
CA MET A 194 -53.29 27.58 -10.29
C MET A 194 -54.23 27.98 -9.15
N GLU A 195 -55.54 28.02 -9.39
CA GLU A 195 -56.54 28.29 -8.35
C GLU A 195 -56.64 27.16 -7.33
N ALA A 196 -56.56 25.90 -7.76
CA ALA A 196 -56.50 24.76 -6.85
C ALA A 196 -55.26 24.80 -5.95
N MET A 197 -54.09 25.18 -6.51
CA MET A 197 -52.86 25.33 -5.73
C MET A 197 -52.93 26.47 -4.71
N LYS A 198 -53.56 27.61 -5.06
CA LYS A 198 -53.80 28.71 -4.11
C LYS A 198 -54.72 28.29 -2.96
N ALA A 199 -55.72 27.46 -3.24
CA ALA A 199 -56.63 26.93 -2.22
C ALA A 199 -55.93 25.95 -1.26
N VAL A 200 -54.97 25.16 -1.74
CA VAL A 200 -54.20 24.22 -0.90
C VAL A 200 -53.30 24.97 0.10
N ASN A 201 -52.81 26.16 -0.24
CA ASN A 201 -52.07 27.02 0.70
C ASN A 201 -52.92 27.61 1.85
N MET A 202 -54.24 27.37 1.87
CA MET A 202 -55.14 27.82 2.95
C MET A 202 -55.62 26.70 3.90
N ILE A 203 -55.19 25.44 3.74
CA ILE A 203 -55.58 24.31 4.62
C ILE A 203 -54.51 24.04 5.71
N GLY A 204 -53.58 24.99 5.92
CA GLY A 204 -52.47 24.88 6.89
C GLY A 204 -52.52 25.87 8.05
N LEU A 205 -53.70 26.28 8.52
CA LEU A 205 -53.89 27.06 9.76
C LEU A 205 -54.74 26.30 10.76
#